data_AF-B0MZJ1-F1
#
_entry.id   AF-B0MZJ1-F1
#
_cell.length_a   1.000
_cell.length_b   1.000
_cell.length_c   1.000
_cell.angle_alpha   90.00
_cell.angle_beta   90.00
_cell.angle_gamma   90.00
#
_symmetry.space_group_name_H-M   'P 1'
#
loop_
_entity.id
_entity.type
_entity.pdbx_description
1 polymer ?
#
loop_
_entity_poly.entity_id
_entity_poly.type
_entity_poly.pdbx_seq_one_letter_code
_entity_poly.pdbx_strand_id
1 'polypeptide(L)'
;MADKLKYNATKIINGYKIDVKVRLDDDCRNGHADFGITATIYEKDKYGVWKWCMAGCCHEQIAVAFPELCPFIALHLCDAKGAPMYAQGNGFYHLRNSSKEVTMSELRITQQEYDRFLREAEDQLYFTYLLQTMGIPARWEEEARAAIKQLEELTEEQFEDTSVRYQFTPLTEEEFQLVETRIAEGYYLPANIKKRRHEALLAAKRKKIEDLKTHAANEKAKIDQELAVKLHVLRCGMPLDNFIYYDHRNTGVFNWRDYASKNDIVTQEQFDRFLKKVDYSKLPSGIEFQLKSA
;
A
#
# COMPACT_ATOMS: atom_id res chain seq x y z
N MET A 1 16.68 18.99 28.28
CA MET A 1 15.52 18.56 27.47
C MET A 1 15.77 17.12 27.07
N ALA A 2 14.70 16.35 26.88
CA ALA A 2 14.74 14.94 26.57
C ALA A 2 14.00 14.67 25.25
N ASP A 3 14.55 13.78 24.44
CA ASP A 3 13.97 13.31 23.18
C ASP A 3 12.83 12.30 23.38
N LYS A 4 12.54 11.95 24.63
CA LYS A 4 11.50 11.02 25.04
C LYS A 4 11.00 11.36 26.43
N LEU A 5 9.70 11.17 26.66
CA LEU A 5 9.11 11.22 27.99
C LEU A 5 8.49 9.86 28.32
N LYS A 6 8.68 9.36 29.54
CA LYS A 6 8.12 8.08 30.01
C LYS A 6 7.61 8.20 31.44
N TYR A 7 6.31 8.07 31.61
CA TYR A 7 5.64 8.07 32.91
C TYR A 7 5.08 6.68 33.21
N ASN A 8 5.26 6.21 34.45
CA ASN A 8 4.69 4.95 34.91
C ASN A 8 4.01 5.18 36.25
N ALA A 9 2.84 4.56 36.44
CA ALA A 9 2.14 4.61 37.71
C ALA A 9 1.44 3.29 38.01
N THR A 10 1.18 3.04 39.28
CA THR A 10 0.49 1.84 39.76
C THR A 10 -0.67 2.26 40.65
N LYS A 11 -1.85 1.68 40.42
CA LYS A 11 -3.01 1.86 41.29
C LYS A 11 -3.69 0.53 41.57
N ILE A 12 -4.15 0.36 42.80
CA ILE A 12 -4.96 -0.79 43.21
C ILE A 12 -6.40 -0.32 43.39
N ILE A 13 -7.34 -0.90 42.64
CA ILE A 13 -8.76 -0.55 42.67
C ILE A 13 -9.61 -1.81 42.44
N ASN A 14 -10.67 -1.98 43.23
CA ASN A 14 -11.65 -3.08 43.09
C ASN A 14 -11.02 -4.49 42.99
N GLY A 15 -9.93 -4.76 43.71
CA GLY A 15 -9.26 -6.06 43.67
C GLY A 15 -8.32 -6.28 42.49
N TYR A 16 -8.07 -5.23 41.69
CA TYR A 16 -7.12 -5.23 40.57
C TYR A 16 -5.94 -4.31 40.87
N LYS A 17 -4.73 -4.71 40.45
CA LYS A 17 -3.54 -3.86 40.38
C LYS A 17 -3.32 -3.49 38.92
N ILE A 18 -3.31 -2.20 38.62
CA ILE A 18 -3.17 -1.65 37.27
C ILE A 18 -1.86 -0.87 37.22
N ASP A 19 -0.92 -1.36 36.42
CA ASP A 19 0.34 -0.72 36.12
C ASP A 19 0.21 -0.02 34.76
N VAL A 20 0.13 1.31 34.74
CA VAL A 20 -0.01 2.14 33.53
C VAL A 20 1.35 2.68 33.09
N LYS A 21 1.56 2.73 31.77
CA LYS A 21 2.72 3.35 31.12
C LYS A 21 2.26 4.33 30.07
N VAL A 22 2.68 5.58 30.20
CA VAL A 22 2.52 6.65 29.21
C VAL A 22 3.89 6.99 28.63
N ARG A 23 3.97 7.20 27.33
CA ARG A 23 5.19 7.62 26.65
C ARG A 23 4.92 8.59 25.52
N LEU A 24 5.92 9.41 25.22
CA LEU A 24 6.09 10.11 23.96
C LEU A 24 7.52 9.83 23.51
N ASP A 25 7.69 8.97 22.50
CA ASP A 25 9.00 8.54 22.02
C ASP A 25 8.97 8.02 20.57
N ASP A 26 10.14 7.96 19.92
CA ASP A 26 10.35 7.25 18.64
C ASP A 26 10.90 5.84 18.89
N ASP A 27 10.15 5.01 19.62
CA ASP A 27 10.55 3.63 19.93
C ASP A 27 10.69 2.76 18.66
N CYS A 28 9.92 3.09 17.62
CA CYS A 28 9.94 2.41 16.33
C CYS A 28 11.04 2.87 15.37
N ARG A 29 11.80 3.92 15.73
CA ARG A 29 12.86 4.54 14.88
C ARG A 29 12.37 4.91 13.50
N ASN A 30 11.15 5.43 13.42
CA ASN A 30 10.48 5.78 12.19
C ASN A 30 10.61 7.28 11.87
N GLY A 31 11.33 8.06 12.70
CA GLY A 31 11.63 9.47 12.48
C GLY A 31 10.59 10.44 13.06
N HIS A 32 9.69 9.97 13.92
CA HIS A 32 8.81 10.83 14.71
C HIS A 32 8.47 10.23 16.07
N ALA A 33 8.24 11.09 17.06
CA ALA A 33 7.75 10.64 18.36
C ALA A 33 6.23 10.44 18.33
N ASP A 34 5.76 9.35 18.94
CA ASP A 34 4.35 9.01 19.05
C ASP A 34 3.92 8.86 20.52
N PHE A 35 2.69 9.27 20.82
CA PHE A 35 2.06 9.03 22.11
C PHE A 35 1.68 7.55 22.26
N GLY A 36 2.07 6.96 23.37
CA GLY A 36 1.72 5.60 23.75
C GLY A 36 1.14 5.56 25.16
N ILE A 37 -0.04 4.96 25.33
CA ILE A 37 -0.58 4.62 26.65
C ILE A 37 -1.02 3.17 26.67
N THR A 38 -0.56 2.43 27.68
CA THR A 38 -0.86 1.01 27.85
C THR A 38 -0.93 0.68 29.33
N ALA A 39 -1.59 -0.42 29.67
CA ALA A 39 -1.56 -0.96 31.02
C ALA A 39 -1.26 -2.45 31.04
N THR A 40 -0.75 -2.92 32.18
CA THR A 40 -0.74 -4.32 32.58
C THR A 40 -1.59 -4.46 33.84
N ILE A 41 -2.54 -5.39 33.82
CA ILE A 41 -3.55 -5.56 34.87
C ILE A 41 -3.36 -6.92 35.53
N TYR A 42 -3.39 -6.92 36.85
CA TYR A 42 -3.34 -8.11 37.69
C TYR A 42 -4.59 -8.20 38.57
N GLU A 43 -5.11 -9.39 38.75
CA GLU A 43 -6.21 -9.69 39.68
C GLU A 43 -5.64 -10.34 40.95
N LYS A 44 -6.24 -10.05 42.10
CA LYS A 44 -5.84 -10.67 43.37
C LYS A 44 -6.55 -12.01 43.55
N ASP A 45 -5.78 -13.10 43.67
CA ASP A 45 -6.35 -14.42 43.94
C ASP A 45 -6.80 -14.59 45.40
N LYS A 46 -7.45 -15.71 45.69
CA LYS A 46 -7.96 -16.06 47.05
C LYS A 46 -6.86 -16.19 48.12
N TYR A 47 -5.60 -16.29 47.72
CA TYR A 47 -4.45 -16.36 48.61
C TYR A 47 -3.74 -15.00 48.75
N GLY A 48 -4.29 -13.95 48.13
CA GLY A 48 -3.75 -12.60 48.17
C GLY A 48 -2.62 -12.32 47.19
N VAL A 49 -2.36 -13.24 46.24
CA VAL A 49 -1.30 -13.11 45.24
C VAL A 49 -1.84 -12.45 43.98
N TRP A 50 -1.08 -11.48 43.45
CA TRP A 50 -1.40 -10.84 42.18
C TRP A 50 -1.09 -11.77 41.00
N LYS A 51 -2.09 -12.10 40.20
CA LYS A 51 -1.99 -12.90 38.99
C LYS A 51 -2.22 -12.02 37.77
N TRP A 52 -1.38 -12.20 36.75
CA TRP A 52 -1.54 -11.48 35.49
C TRP A 52 -2.91 -11.79 34.86
N CYS A 53 -3.62 -10.75 34.42
CA CYS A 53 -4.96 -10.86 33.83
C CYS A 53 -4.97 -10.44 32.36
N MET A 54 -4.47 -9.24 32.05
CA MET A 54 -4.41 -8.70 30.68
C MET A 54 -3.38 -7.58 30.54
N ALA A 55 -3.00 -7.25 29.32
CA ALA A 55 -2.15 -6.12 28.99
C ALA A 55 -2.47 -5.57 27.59
N GLY A 56 -2.04 -4.33 27.30
CA GLY A 56 -2.25 -3.65 26.03
C GLY A 56 -2.84 -2.26 26.23
N CYS A 57 -3.64 -1.76 25.28
CA CYS A 57 -4.26 -0.43 25.38
C CYS A 57 -5.08 -0.27 26.66
N CYS A 58 -5.95 -1.24 26.99
CA CYS A 58 -6.77 -1.27 28.21
C CYS A 58 -7.44 0.08 28.56
N HIS A 59 -7.88 0.84 27.54
CA HIS A 59 -8.28 2.23 27.69
C HIS A 59 -9.42 2.43 28.69
N GLU A 60 -10.42 1.53 28.70
CA GLU A 60 -11.52 1.58 29.65
C GLU A 60 -11.03 1.44 31.11
N GLN A 61 -10.13 0.51 31.36
CA GLN A 61 -9.60 0.26 32.71
C GLN A 61 -8.67 1.39 33.15
N ILE A 62 -7.88 1.96 32.22
CA ILE A 62 -7.06 3.14 32.50
C ILE A 62 -7.93 4.35 32.82
N ALA A 63 -9.00 4.61 32.05
CA ALA A 63 -9.89 5.74 32.31
C ALA A 63 -10.57 5.66 33.70
N VAL A 64 -10.88 4.46 34.17
CA VAL A 64 -11.43 4.24 35.52
C VAL A 64 -10.38 4.45 36.60
N ALA A 65 -9.16 3.92 36.41
CA ALA A 65 -8.12 3.97 37.44
C ALA A 65 -7.39 5.32 37.50
N PHE A 66 -7.11 5.91 36.35
CA PHE A 66 -6.33 7.13 36.15
C PHE A 66 -7.10 8.09 35.21
N PRO A 67 -8.24 8.66 35.67
CA PRO A 67 -9.03 9.56 34.85
C PRO A 67 -8.22 10.77 34.33
N GLU A 68 -7.21 11.21 35.08
CA GLU A 68 -6.27 12.25 34.68
C GLU A 68 -5.44 11.89 33.43
N LEU A 69 -5.32 10.61 33.07
CA LEU A 69 -4.57 10.14 31.89
C LEU A 69 -5.45 9.97 30.64
N CYS A 70 -6.76 10.30 30.70
CA CYS A 70 -7.66 10.21 29.55
C CYS A 70 -7.18 11.01 28.31
N PRO A 71 -6.53 12.19 28.42
CA PRO A 71 -5.98 12.87 27.25
C PRO A 71 -5.01 12.01 26.43
N PHE A 72 -4.20 11.18 27.10
CA PHE A 72 -3.25 10.28 26.43
C PHE A 72 -3.94 9.08 25.75
N ILE A 73 -5.14 8.69 26.21
CA ILE A 73 -5.98 7.69 25.51
C ILE A 73 -6.43 8.24 24.16
N ALA A 74 -6.90 9.49 24.13
CA ALA A 74 -7.35 10.15 22.90
C ALA A 74 -6.21 10.37 21.88
N LEU A 75 -4.98 10.55 22.39
CA LEU A 75 -3.78 10.73 21.59
C LEU A 75 -3.03 9.44 21.31
N HIS A 76 -3.52 8.27 21.75
CA HIS A 76 -2.78 7.03 21.54
C HIS A 76 -2.51 6.78 20.04
N LEU A 77 -1.24 6.54 19.69
CA LEU A 77 -0.72 6.40 18.31
C LEU A 77 -0.71 7.67 17.46
N CYS A 78 -1.01 8.83 18.06
CA CYS A 78 -0.81 10.12 17.42
C CYS A 78 0.63 10.57 17.58
N ASP A 79 1.12 11.36 16.61
CA ASP A 79 2.46 11.95 16.71
C ASP A 79 2.54 13.10 17.73
N ALA A 80 3.73 13.67 17.89
CA ALA A 80 3.99 14.83 18.75
C ALA A 80 3.17 16.10 18.39
N LYS A 81 2.58 16.17 17.18
CA LYS A 81 1.63 17.22 16.76
C LYS A 81 0.17 16.79 16.90
N GLY A 82 -0.06 15.62 17.48
CA GLY A 82 -1.36 15.05 17.69
C GLY A 82 -2.00 14.46 16.44
N ALA A 83 -1.35 14.44 15.28
CA ALA A 83 -1.97 13.85 14.09
C ALA A 83 -2.15 12.33 14.27
N PRO A 84 -3.34 11.78 13.98
CA PRO A 84 -3.59 10.34 14.08
C PRO A 84 -2.79 9.55 13.04
N MET A 85 -2.75 8.24 13.23
CA MET A 85 -1.84 7.41 12.45
C MET A 85 -2.18 7.44 10.96
N TYR A 86 -1.22 7.82 10.10
CA TYR A 86 -1.47 8.06 8.66
C TYR A 86 -2.71 8.93 8.39
N ALA A 87 -2.78 10.11 9.00
CA ALA A 87 -3.99 10.94 9.11
C ALA A 87 -4.80 11.08 7.81
N GLN A 88 -4.16 11.38 6.66
CA GLN A 88 -4.87 11.52 5.39
C GLN A 88 -5.35 10.17 4.84
N GLY A 89 -4.52 9.12 4.92
CA GLY A 89 -4.81 7.80 4.34
C GLY A 89 -5.83 7.01 5.16
N ASN A 90 -5.56 6.84 6.46
CA ASN A 90 -6.47 6.16 7.37
C ASN A 90 -7.76 6.95 7.57
N GLY A 91 -7.67 8.28 7.70
CA GLY A 91 -8.84 9.15 7.79
C GLY A 91 -9.79 8.99 6.61
N PHE A 92 -9.24 9.01 5.38
CA PHE A 92 -10.03 8.82 4.17
C PHE A 92 -10.55 7.37 4.04
N TYR A 93 -9.75 6.38 4.43
CA TYR A 93 -10.19 4.98 4.46
C TYR A 93 -11.39 4.77 5.39
N HIS A 94 -11.32 5.27 6.63
CA HIS A 94 -12.40 5.14 7.61
C HIS A 94 -13.68 5.86 7.15
N LEU A 95 -13.54 7.05 6.56
CA LEU A 95 -14.66 7.79 5.97
C LEU A 95 -15.43 6.96 4.93
N ARG A 96 -14.76 6.07 4.21
CA ARG A 96 -15.36 5.25 3.14
C ARG A 96 -15.76 3.84 3.57
N ASN A 97 -15.09 3.27 4.57
CA ASN A 97 -15.15 1.83 4.85
C ASN A 97 -15.50 1.49 6.31
N SER A 98 -15.61 2.48 7.19
CA SER A 98 -15.88 2.27 8.62
C SER A 98 -17.14 2.98 9.08
N SER A 99 -17.53 2.73 10.33
CA SER A 99 -18.64 3.46 10.92
C SER A 99 -18.28 4.93 11.10
N LYS A 100 -19.34 5.73 11.20
CA LYS A 100 -19.24 7.15 11.51
C LYS A 100 -18.52 7.41 12.84
N GLU A 101 -18.83 6.62 13.86
CA GLU A 101 -18.24 6.70 15.20
C GLU A 101 -16.73 6.44 15.14
N VAL A 102 -16.31 5.43 14.38
CA VAL A 102 -14.88 5.13 14.18
C VAL A 102 -14.17 6.31 13.51
N THR A 103 -14.74 6.85 12.43
CA THR A 103 -14.14 7.98 11.69
C THR A 103 -14.05 9.23 12.57
N MET A 104 -15.12 9.54 13.31
CA MET A 104 -15.16 10.69 14.20
C MET A 104 -14.17 10.56 15.36
N SER A 105 -14.05 9.36 15.93
CA SER A 105 -13.09 9.08 17.00
C SER A 105 -11.65 9.18 16.50
N GLU A 106 -11.34 8.57 15.35
CA GLU A 106 -9.99 8.56 14.77
C GLU A 106 -9.49 9.98 14.46
N LEU A 107 -10.34 10.78 13.82
CA LEU A 107 -9.98 12.14 13.41
C LEU A 107 -10.23 13.18 14.51
N ARG A 108 -10.87 12.79 15.62
CA ARG A 108 -11.33 13.68 16.70
C ARG A 108 -12.10 14.88 16.13
N ILE A 109 -13.15 14.58 15.37
CA ILE A 109 -13.98 15.57 14.68
C ILE A 109 -15.43 15.54 15.17
N THR A 110 -16.10 16.66 14.97
CA THR A 110 -17.52 16.83 15.25
C THR A 110 -18.39 16.14 14.19
N GLN A 111 -19.67 15.99 14.54
CA GLN A 111 -20.68 15.51 13.60
C GLN A 111 -20.72 16.32 12.31
N GLN A 112 -20.70 17.64 12.43
CA GLN A 112 -20.85 18.56 11.32
C GLN A 112 -19.67 18.45 10.34
N GLU A 113 -18.46 18.29 10.88
CA GLU A 113 -17.25 18.07 10.09
C GLU A 113 -17.29 16.72 9.38
N TYR A 114 -17.72 15.66 10.06
CA TYR A 114 -17.94 14.35 9.44
C TYR A 114 -18.93 14.43 8.27
N ASP A 115 -20.08 15.08 8.48
CA ASP A 115 -21.12 15.21 7.45
C ASP A 115 -20.62 16.03 6.25
N ARG A 116 -19.73 17.00 6.48
CA ARG A 116 -19.05 17.73 5.41
C ARG A 116 -18.09 16.84 4.64
N PHE A 117 -17.23 16.08 5.32
CA PHE A 117 -16.35 15.12 4.65
C PHE A 117 -17.13 14.10 3.82
N LEU A 118 -18.19 13.51 4.37
CA LEU A 118 -18.99 12.51 3.70
C LEU A 118 -19.62 13.04 2.40
N ARG A 119 -20.04 14.32 2.41
CA ARG A 119 -20.65 14.99 1.27
C ARG A 119 -19.63 15.45 0.23
N GLU A 120 -18.50 15.99 0.65
CA GLU A 120 -17.59 16.76 -0.22
C GLU A 120 -16.33 16.00 -0.61
N ALA A 121 -15.74 15.18 0.28
CA ALA A 121 -14.41 14.63 0.10
C ALA A 121 -14.37 13.49 -0.95
N GLU A 122 -14.43 13.82 -2.23
CA GLU A 122 -14.42 12.85 -3.33
C GLU A 122 -13.11 12.05 -3.43
N ASP A 123 -11.98 12.69 -3.15
CA ASP A 123 -10.65 12.09 -3.18
C ASP A 123 -9.79 12.54 -1.98
N GLN A 124 -8.64 11.88 -1.78
CA GLN A 124 -7.77 12.15 -0.64
C GLN A 124 -7.18 13.58 -0.68
N LEU A 125 -6.99 14.17 -1.86
CA LEU A 125 -6.48 15.54 -1.99
C LEU A 125 -7.52 16.54 -1.44
N TYR A 126 -8.78 16.40 -1.85
CA TYR A 126 -9.85 17.26 -1.33
C TYR A 126 -10.14 16.99 0.15
N PHE A 127 -10.04 15.73 0.60
CA PHE A 127 -10.11 15.39 2.03
C PHE A 127 -9.05 16.14 2.85
N THR A 128 -7.81 16.18 2.37
CA THR A 128 -6.70 16.87 3.06
C THR A 128 -6.91 18.39 3.09
N TYR A 129 -7.39 18.96 2.00
CA TYR A 129 -7.80 20.37 1.95
C TYR A 129 -8.89 20.67 2.99
N LEU A 130 -9.89 19.79 3.13
CA LEU A 130 -10.96 19.94 4.12
C LEU A 130 -10.43 19.84 5.56
N LEU A 131 -9.49 18.93 5.85
CA LEU A 131 -8.81 18.88 7.15
C LEU A 131 -8.20 20.24 7.50
N GLN A 132 -7.42 20.83 6.60
CA GLN A 132 -6.75 22.11 6.83
C GLN A 132 -7.72 23.28 6.96
N THR A 133 -8.67 23.40 6.03
CA THR A 133 -9.62 24.53 6.02
C THR A 133 -10.61 24.51 7.18
N MET A 134 -10.83 23.35 7.81
CA MET A 134 -11.62 23.24 9.05
C MET A 134 -10.78 23.41 10.32
N GLY A 135 -9.48 23.66 10.20
CA GLY A 135 -8.60 23.87 11.36
C GLY A 135 -8.33 22.62 12.19
N ILE A 136 -8.61 21.42 11.66
CA ILE A 136 -8.46 20.15 12.38
C ILE A 136 -6.99 19.92 12.82
N PRO A 137 -5.97 20.09 11.95
CA PRO A 137 -4.58 19.94 12.36
C PRO A 137 -4.16 20.88 13.50
N ALA A 138 -4.69 22.11 13.52
CA ALA A 138 -4.39 23.05 14.60
C ALA A 138 -4.97 22.56 15.94
N ARG A 139 -6.19 22.00 15.94
CA ARG A 139 -6.78 21.41 17.15
C ARG A 139 -6.00 20.20 17.65
N TRP A 140 -5.55 19.33 16.74
CA TRP A 140 -4.69 18.20 17.12
C TRP A 140 -3.40 18.68 17.79
N GLU A 141 -2.80 19.74 17.27
CA GLU A 141 -1.57 20.31 17.82
C GLU A 141 -1.81 20.94 19.21
N GLU A 142 -2.95 21.60 19.42
CA GLU A 142 -3.36 22.12 20.74
C GLU A 142 -3.53 20.99 21.76
N GLU A 143 -4.22 19.90 21.38
CA GLU A 143 -4.40 18.71 22.22
C GLU A 143 -3.06 18.08 22.60
N ALA A 144 -2.16 17.92 21.61
CA ALA A 144 -0.84 17.35 21.82
C ALA A 144 0.05 18.23 22.72
N ARG A 145 0.05 19.55 22.51
CA ARG A 145 0.78 20.50 23.37
C ARG A 145 0.31 20.44 24.82
N ALA A 146 -1.00 20.33 25.05
CA ALA A 146 -1.55 20.17 26.40
C ALA A 146 -1.10 18.85 27.05
N ALA A 147 -1.13 17.75 26.30
CA ALA A 147 -0.69 16.45 26.79
C ALA A 147 0.83 16.38 27.02
N ILE A 148 1.64 17.00 26.17
CA ILE A 148 3.10 17.13 26.37
C ILE A 148 3.36 17.86 27.67
N LYS A 149 2.75 19.03 27.88
CA LYS A 149 2.91 19.80 29.11
C LYS A 149 2.55 18.98 30.36
N GLN A 150 1.44 18.26 30.31
CA GLN A 150 1.06 17.35 31.40
C GLN A 150 2.11 16.26 31.64
N LEU A 151 2.68 15.69 30.58
CA LEU A 151 3.68 14.63 30.68
C LEU A 151 5.03 15.16 31.19
N GLU A 152 5.42 16.38 30.80
CA GLU A 152 6.57 17.10 31.33
C GLU A 152 6.43 17.33 32.85
N GLU A 153 5.26 17.78 33.31
CA GLU A 153 4.95 17.94 34.73
C GLU A 153 5.02 16.61 35.50
N LEU A 154 4.52 15.52 34.90
CA LEU A 154 4.54 14.18 35.51
C LEU A 154 5.95 13.55 35.57
N THR A 155 6.86 13.96 34.68
CA THR A 155 8.21 13.38 34.54
C THR A 155 9.30 14.28 35.09
N GLU A 156 9.00 15.55 35.35
CA GLU A 156 9.98 16.61 35.68
C GLU A 156 11.03 16.81 34.58
N GLU A 157 10.70 16.45 33.34
CA GLU A 157 11.54 16.60 32.15
C GLU A 157 10.87 17.54 31.14
N GLN A 158 11.67 18.17 30.26
CA GLN A 158 11.18 19.02 29.17
C GLN A 158 11.37 18.28 27.86
N PHE A 159 10.34 18.18 27.04
CA PHE A 159 10.38 17.47 25.76
C PHE A 159 11.02 18.32 24.67
N GLU A 160 11.95 17.72 23.94
CA GLU A 160 12.52 18.28 22.72
C GLU A 160 12.06 17.44 21.53
N ASP A 161 11.21 18.02 20.67
CA ASP A 161 10.75 17.34 19.46
C ASP A 161 11.88 17.25 18.44
N THR A 162 12.43 16.06 18.28
CA THR A 162 13.49 15.73 17.30
C THR A 162 12.94 15.07 16.04
N SER A 163 11.61 15.07 15.85
CA SER A 163 10.95 14.43 14.70
C SER A 163 11.37 15.07 13.38
N VAL A 164 11.67 14.23 12.38
CA VAL A 164 12.03 14.65 11.01
C VAL A 164 10.86 14.56 10.04
N ARG A 165 9.76 13.94 10.46
CA ARG A 165 8.49 13.87 9.73
C ARG A 165 7.32 13.82 10.72
N TYR A 166 6.10 13.88 10.20
CA TYR A 166 4.87 13.80 10.99
C TYR A 166 3.84 12.94 10.24
N GLN A 167 2.78 12.54 10.92
CA GLN A 167 1.72 11.69 10.41
C GLN A 167 0.65 12.46 9.61
N PHE A 168 0.66 13.78 9.71
CA PHE A 168 -0.05 14.68 8.80
C PHE A 168 0.94 15.46 7.93
N THR A 169 0.69 15.47 6.62
CA THR A 169 1.42 16.28 5.65
C THR A 169 0.46 17.33 5.08
N PRO A 170 0.69 18.63 5.37
CA PRO A 170 -0.09 19.70 4.76
C PRO A 170 0.05 19.70 3.25
N LEU A 171 -0.99 20.13 2.55
CA LEU A 171 -0.92 20.43 1.13
C LEU A 171 0.14 21.50 0.86
N THR A 172 0.86 21.36 -0.25
CA THR A 172 1.67 22.45 -0.77
C THR A 172 0.78 23.59 -1.27
N GLU A 173 1.35 24.77 -1.50
CA GLU A 173 0.63 25.91 -2.06
C GLU A 173 0.04 25.56 -3.44
N GLU A 174 0.79 24.84 -4.28
CA GLU A 174 0.33 24.41 -5.60
C GLU A 174 -0.84 23.41 -5.51
N GLU A 175 -0.79 22.48 -4.55
CA GLU A 175 -1.87 21.54 -4.29
C GLU A 175 -3.12 22.25 -3.77
N PHE A 176 -2.95 23.26 -2.91
CA PHE A 176 -4.04 24.08 -2.39
C PHE A 176 -4.74 24.85 -3.54
N GLN A 177 -3.95 25.55 -4.36
CA GLN A 177 -4.45 26.27 -5.54
C GLN A 177 -5.13 25.35 -6.55
N LEU A 178 -4.61 24.13 -6.73
CA LEU A 178 -5.23 23.12 -7.58
C LEU A 178 -6.62 22.72 -7.07
N VAL A 179 -6.77 22.51 -5.76
CA VAL A 179 -8.08 22.17 -5.16
C VAL A 179 -9.05 23.35 -5.30
N GLU A 180 -8.62 24.57 -5.01
CA GLU A 180 -9.44 25.79 -5.18
C GLU A 180 -9.92 25.96 -6.62
N THR A 181 -9.02 25.79 -7.59
CA THR A 181 -9.35 25.85 -9.01
C THR A 181 -10.37 24.78 -9.38
N ARG A 182 -10.17 23.54 -8.92
CA ARG A 182 -11.12 22.44 -9.13
C ARG A 182 -12.49 22.73 -8.51
N ILE A 183 -12.54 23.34 -7.33
CA ILE A 183 -13.80 23.76 -6.71
C ILE A 183 -14.49 24.82 -7.59
N ALA A 184 -13.76 25.86 -8.01
CA ALA A 184 -14.28 26.94 -8.84
C ALA A 184 -14.80 26.47 -10.21
N GLU A 185 -14.12 25.51 -10.82
CA GLU A 185 -14.51 24.89 -12.10
C GLU A 185 -15.62 23.85 -11.94
N GLY A 186 -16.09 23.60 -10.71
CA GLY A 186 -17.11 22.61 -10.42
C GLY A 186 -16.66 21.17 -10.62
N TYR A 187 -15.35 20.89 -10.57
CA TYR A 187 -14.78 19.55 -10.70
C TYR A 187 -15.41 18.57 -9.69
N TYR A 188 -15.65 19.01 -8.45
CA TYR A 188 -16.26 18.19 -7.39
C TYR A 188 -17.80 18.16 -7.42
N LEU A 189 -18.44 18.78 -8.42
CA LEU A 189 -19.90 18.69 -8.56
C LEU A 189 -20.34 17.25 -8.90
N PRO A 190 -21.45 16.74 -8.32
CA PRO A 190 -21.93 15.38 -8.57
C PRO A 190 -22.10 15.03 -10.06
N ALA A 191 -22.58 15.98 -10.87
CA ALA A 191 -22.73 15.80 -12.32
C ALA A 191 -21.38 15.58 -13.03
N ASN A 192 -20.36 16.35 -12.66
CA ASN A 192 -19.02 16.26 -13.25
C ASN A 192 -18.29 14.99 -12.78
N ILE A 193 -18.44 14.61 -11.50
CA ILE A 193 -17.96 13.31 -10.99
C ILE A 193 -18.58 12.17 -11.79
N LYS A 194 -19.90 12.16 -11.96
CA LYS A 194 -20.61 11.12 -12.72
C LYS A 194 -20.13 11.06 -14.18
N LYS A 195 -19.95 12.21 -14.82
CA LYS A 195 -19.42 12.32 -16.19
C LYS A 195 -18.02 11.70 -16.29
N ARG A 196 -17.08 12.09 -15.43
CA ARG A 196 -15.70 11.55 -15.43
C ARG A 196 -15.67 10.04 -15.20
N ARG A 197 -16.46 9.52 -14.25
CA ARG A 197 -16.56 8.07 -13.98
C ARG A 197 -17.10 7.31 -15.19
N HIS A 198 -18.09 7.86 -15.89
CA HIS A 198 -18.62 7.27 -17.11
C HIS A 198 -17.58 7.25 -18.25
N GLU A 199 -16.88 8.36 -18.47
CA GLU A 199 -15.81 8.47 -19.47
C GLU A 199 -14.66 7.49 -19.18
N ALA A 200 -14.25 7.36 -17.92
CA ALA A 200 -13.23 6.41 -17.47
C ALA A 200 -13.66 4.96 -17.73
N LEU A 201 -14.93 4.62 -17.46
CA LEU A 201 -15.49 3.30 -17.76
C LEU A 201 -15.44 2.99 -19.26
N LEU A 202 -15.79 3.96 -20.11
CA LEU A 202 -15.71 3.79 -21.57
C LEU A 202 -14.26 3.66 -22.05
N ALA A 203 -13.33 4.43 -21.48
CA ALA A 203 -11.91 4.33 -21.78
C ALA A 203 -11.33 2.97 -21.40
N ALA A 204 -11.68 2.44 -20.22
CA ALA A 204 -11.27 1.11 -19.79
C ALA A 204 -11.80 0.01 -20.72
N LYS A 205 -13.06 0.13 -21.17
CA LYS A 205 -13.63 -0.79 -22.16
C LYS A 205 -12.89 -0.73 -23.49
N ARG A 206 -12.58 0.47 -24.00
CA ARG A 206 -11.79 0.65 -25.23
C ARG A 206 -10.41 0.03 -25.10
N LYS A 207 -9.71 0.29 -23.99
CA LYS A 207 -8.40 -0.32 -23.71
C LYS A 207 -8.48 -1.84 -23.72
N LYS A 208 -9.46 -2.44 -23.05
CA LYS A 208 -9.66 -3.89 -23.04
C LYS A 208 -9.90 -4.47 -24.44
N ILE A 209 -10.63 -3.75 -25.30
CA ILE A 209 -10.83 -4.16 -26.71
C ILE A 209 -9.50 -4.14 -27.48
N GLU A 210 -8.70 -3.07 -27.33
CA GLU A 210 -7.40 -2.96 -28.00
C GLU A 210 -6.39 -3.99 -27.48
N ASP A 211 -6.39 -4.28 -26.17
CA ASP A 211 -5.57 -5.33 -25.57
C ASP A 211 -5.94 -6.71 -26.18
N LEU A 212 -7.24 -7.01 -26.33
CA LEU A 212 -7.71 -8.24 -26.95
C LEU A 212 -7.31 -8.35 -28.43
N LYS A 213 -7.42 -7.25 -29.19
CA LYS A 213 -6.99 -7.21 -30.61
C LYS A 213 -5.48 -7.41 -30.73
N THR A 214 -4.71 -6.73 -29.89
CA THR A 214 -3.24 -6.83 -29.87
C THR A 214 -2.82 -8.26 -29.54
N HIS A 215 -3.46 -8.87 -28.53
CA HIS A 215 -3.22 -10.26 -28.19
C HIS A 215 -3.51 -11.20 -29.37
N ALA A 216 -4.68 -11.07 -30.02
CA ALA A 216 -5.04 -11.88 -31.18
C ALA A 216 -4.06 -11.70 -32.37
N ALA A 217 -3.64 -10.46 -32.64
CA ALA A 217 -2.66 -10.17 -33.68
C ALA A 217 -1.30 -10.80 -33.38
N ASN A 218 -0.84 -10.75 -32.13
CA ASN A 218 0.41 -11.36 -31.70
C ASN A 218 0.37 -12.88 -31.81
N GLU A 219 -0.73 -13.52 -31.39
CA GLU A 219 -0.90 -14.97 -31.52
C GLU A 219 -0.94 -15.41 -33.00
N LYS A 220 -1.61 -14.64 -33.85
CA LYS A 220 -1.58 -14.89 -35.30
C LYS A 220 -0.16 -14.76 -35.86
N ALA A 221 0.57 -13.72 -35.47
CA ALA A 221 1.95 -13.52 -35.93
C ALA A 221 2.87 -14.68 -35.52
N LYS A 222 2.70 -15.24 -34.32
CA LYS A 222 3.44 -16.45 -33.89
C LYS A 222 3.14 -17.66 -34.76
N ILE A 223 1.86 -17.89 -35.08
CA ILE A 223 1.44 -18.99 -35.97
C ILE A 223 2.04 -18.79 -37.37
N ASP A 224 1.96 -17.58 -37.91
CA ASP A 224 2.51 -17.24 -39.23
C ASP A 224 4.05 -17.41 -39.25
N GLN A 225 4.72 -17.01 -38.17
CA GLN A 225 6.16 -17.17 -37.96
C GLN A 225 6.59 -18.63 -37.88
N GLU A 226 5.92 -19.44 -37.06
CA GLU A 226 6.17 -20.88 -36.95
C GLU A 226 5.94 -21.59 -38.29
N LEU A 227 4.87 -21.22 -39.02
CA LEU A 227 4.58 -21.73 -40.35
C LEU A 227 5.70 -21.39 -41.34
N ALA A 228 6.17 -20.14 -41.35
CA ALA A 228 7.26 -19.70 -42.23
C ALA A 228 8.55 -20.50 -41.98
N VAL A 229 8.91 -20.70 -40.70
CA VAL A 229 10.08 -21.51 -40.32
C VAL A 229 9.93 -22.96 -40.78
N LYS A 230 8.81 -23.62 -40.47
CA LYS A 230 8.59 -25.03 -40.85
C LYS A 230 8.58 -25.23 -42.36
N LEU A 231 7.93 -24.34 -43.12
CA LEU A 231 7.94 -24.39 -44.59
C LEU A 231 9.35 -24.23 -45.15
N HIS A 232 10.15 -23.35 -44.57
CA HIS A 232 11.52 -23.13 -45.02
C HIS A 232 12.42 -24.34 -44.72
N VAL A 233 12.32 -24.91 -43.51
CA VAL A 233 13.01 -26.14 -43.12
C VAL A 233 12.69 -27.28 -44.10
N LEU A 234 11.40 -27.46 -44.42
CA LEU A 234 10.95 -28.47 -45.38
C LEU A 234 11.49 -28.21 -46.81
N ARG A 235 11.48 -26.96 -47.28
CA ARG A 235 12.03 -26.58 -48.60
C ARG A 235 13.54 -26.82 -48.70
N CYS A 236 14.27 -26.73 -47.59
CA CYS A 236 15.68 -27.11 -47.54
C CYS A 236 15.91 -28.63 -47.51
N GLY A 237 14.83 -29.44 -47.48
CA GLY A 237 14.87 -30.89 -47.52
C GLY A 237 15.07 -31.54 -46.15
N MET A 238 14.82 -30.82 -45.05
CA MET A 238 14.99 -31.33 -43.69
C MET A 238 13.67 -31.91 -43.16
N PRO A 239 13.73 -32.96 -42.30
CA PRO A 239 12.53 -33.54 -41.69
C PRO A 239 11.92 -32.59 -40.65
N LEU A 240 10.59 -32.63 -40.52
CA LEU A 240 9.85 -31.88 -39.49
C LEU A 240 9.46 -32.75 -38.28
N ASP A 241 9.43 -34.07 -38.42
CA ASP A 241 8.91 -34.98 -37.39
C ASP A 241 9.74 -34.95 -36.09
N ASN A 242 11.03 -34.62 -36.19
CA ASN A 242 11.91 -34.42 -35.04
C ASN A 242 12.47 -32.99 -34.96
N PHE A 243 11.67 -32.00 -35.37
CA PHE A 243 11.98 -30.57 -35.29
C PHE A 243 10.96 -29.84 -34.41
N ILE A 244 11.43 -28.93 -33.55
CA ILE A 244 10.58 -27.99 -32.81
C ILE A 244 11.06 -26.57 -33.06
N TYR A 245 10.13 -25.62 -33.08
CA TYR A 245 10.44 -24.20 -33.08
C TYR A 245 9.94 -23.55 -31.79
N TYR A 246 10.84 -22.87 -31.08
CA TYR A 246 10.52 -22.09 -29.89
C TYR A 246 10.43 -20.61 -30.27
N ASP A 247 9.21 -20.09 -30.37
CA ASP A 247 8.91 -18.69 -30.69
C ASP A 247 9.60 -17.70 -29.72
N HIS A 248 9.52 -17.98 -28.42
CA HIS A 248 10.03 -17.12 -27.34
C HIS A 248 11.57 -17.04 -27.29
N ARG A 249 12.27 -17.99 -27.91
CA ARG A 249 13.74 -17.95 -28.07
C ARG A 249 14.16 -17.66 -29.51
N ASN A 250 13.18 -17.61 -30.41
CA ASN A 250 13.40 -17.59 -31.84
C ASN A 250 14.40 -18.68 -32.29
N THR A 251 14.21 -19.92 -31.83
CA THR A 251 15.17 -21.01 -32.06
C THR A 251 14.49 -22.25 -32.64
N GLY A 252 15.00 -22.75 -33.76
CA GLY A 252 14.65 -24.05 -34.32
C GLY A 252 15.59 -25.15 -33.83
N VAL A 253 15.05 -26.24 -33.29
CA VAL A 253 15.86 -27.35 -32.73
C VAL A 253 15.54 -28.64 -33.46
N PHE A 254 16.56 -29.22 -34.10
CA PHE A 254 16.51 -30.56 -34.67
C PHE A 254 16.89 -31.61 -33.63
N ASN A 255 16.43 -32.84 -33.85
CA ASN A 255 16.56 -33.96 -32.94
C ASN A 255 15.94 -33.66 -31.56
N TRP A 256 14.79 -32.99 -31.55
CA TRP A 256 14.17 -32.52 -30.31
C TRP A 256 13.78 -33.65 -29.36
N ARG A 257 13.22 -34.74 -29.89
CA ARG A 257 12.86 -35.97 -29.19
C ARG A 257 14.03 -36.95 -29.18
N ASP A 258 14.22 -37.58 -28.03
CA ASP A 258 15.26 -38.58 -27.79
C ASP A 258 14.92 -39.96 -28.41
N TYR A 259 13.67 -40.17 -28.82
CA TYR A 259 13.19 -41.40 -29.45
C TYR A 259 12.57 -41.10 -30.82
N ALA A 260 13.42 -41.03 -31.85
CA ALA A 260 12.98 -40.87 -33.23
C ALA A 260 13.38 -42.07 -34.07
N SER A 261 12.67 -42.33 -35.17
CA SER A 261 13.09 -43.38 -36.09
C SER A 261 14.45 -43.02 -36.69
N LYS A 262 15.27 -44.01 -37.06
CA LYS A 262 16.60 -43.75 -37.65
C LYS A 262 16.54 -42.86 -38.90
N ASN A 263 15.39 -42.80 -39.57
CA ASN A 263 15.19 -41.99 -40.77
C ASN A 263 14.87 -40.52 -40.46
N ASP A 264 14.57 -40.20 -39.20
CA ASP A 264 14.18 -38.85 -38.75
C ASP A 264 15.28 -38.16 -37.94
N ILE A 265 16.40 -38.85 -37.70
CA ILE A 265 17.58 -38.30 -37.02
C ILE A 265 18.41 -37.51 -38.03
N VAL A 266 18.55 -36.21 -37.77
CA VAL A 266 19.42 -35.33 -38.54
C VAL A 266 20.87 -35.53 -38.09
N THR A 267 21.76 -35.86 -39.03
CA THR A 267 23.21 -35.95 -38.77
C THR A 267 23.86 -34.57 -38.76
N GLN A 268 25.04 -34.45 -38.14
CA GLN A 268 25.83 -33.21 -38.16
C GLN A 268 26.10 -32.73 -39.59
N GLU A 269 26.43 -33.65 -40.51
CA GLU A 269 26.67 -33.32 -41.92
C GLU A 269 25.41 -32.80 -42.65
N GLN A 270 24.23 -33.33 -42.33
CA GLN A 270 22.97 -32.82 -42.85
C GLN A 270 22.67 -31.43 -42.30
N PHE A 271 22.89 -31.22 -41.01
CA PHE A 271 22.70 -29.93 -40.34
C PHE A 271 23.65 -28.84 -40.89
N ASP A 272 24.94 -29.14 -41.04
CA ASP A 272 25.92 -28.20 -41.60
C ASP A 272 25.59 -27.82 -43.05
N ARG A 273 25.09 -28.77 -43.85
CA ARG A 273 24.60 -28.50 -45.21
C ARG A 273 23.34 -27.65 -45.21
N PHE A 274 22.44 -27.88 -44.24
CA PHE A 274 21.25 -27.05 -44.05
C PHE A 274 21.65 -25.62 -43.76
N LEU A 275 22.50 -25.36 -42.76
CA LEU A 275 22.93 -24.00 -42.38
C LEU A 275 23.51 -23.20 -43.55
N LYS A 276 24.22 -23.85 -44.48
CA LYS A 276 24.76 -23.23 -45.71
C LYS A 276 23.68 -22.87 -46.74
N LYS A 277 22.53 -23.54 -46.71
CA LYS A 277 21.40 -23.35 -47.64
C LYS A 277 20.29 -22.45 -47.08
N VAL A 278 20.31 -22.15 -45.77
CA VAL A 278 19.28 -21.32 -45.16
C VAL A 278 19.36 -19.90 -45.70
N ASP A 279 18.28 -19.45 -46.32
CA ASP A 279 18.05 -18.05 -46.63
C ASP A 279 17.39 -17.35 -45.43
N TYR A 280 18.21 -16.75 -44.57
CA TYR A 280 17.76 -16.05 -43.36
C TYR A 280 16.89 -14.82 -43.65
N SER A 281 16.92 -14.27 -44.87
CA SER A 281 16.07 -13.14 -45.24
C SER A 281 14.58 -13.50 -45.30
N LYS A 282 14.28 -14.80 -45.43
CA LYS A 282 12.91 -15.35 -45.46
C LYS A 282 12.41 -15.82 -44.09
N LEU A 283 13.21 -15.63 -43.05
CA LEU A 283 12.95 -16.12 -41.71
C LEU A 283 12.87 -14.96 -40.71
N PRO A 284 12.33 -15.20 -39.50
CA PRO A 284 12.31 -14.20 -38.45
C PRO A 284 13.71 -13.71 -38.13
N SER A 285 13.86 -12.40 -37.96
CA SER A 285 15.16 -11.77 -37.70
C SER A 285 15.81 -12.35 -36.44
N GLY A 286 17.08 -12.75 -36.55
CA GLY A 286 17.85 -13.32 -35.45
C GLY A 286 17.48 -14.77 -35.09
N ILE A 287 16.83 -15.51 -36.00
CA ILE A 287 16.56 -16.93 -35.77
C ILE A 287 17.87 -17.72 -35.66
N GLU A 288 17.92 -18.63 -34.70
CA GLU A 288 19.00 -19.59 -34.54
C GLU A 288 18.51 -21.01 -34.79
N PHE A 289 19.40 -21.86 -35.33
CA PHE A 289 19.15 -23.28 -35.47
C PHE A 289 20.14 -24.07 -34.62
N GLN A 290 19.64 -25.10 -33.95
CA GLN A 290 20.43 -25.96 -33.08
C GLN A 290 20.19 -27.43 -33.45
N LEU A 291 21.22 -28.24 -33.27
CA LEU A 291 21.15 -29.68 -33.35
C LEU A 291 21.34 -30.24 -31.94
N LYS A 292 20.32 -30.91 -31.41
CA LYS A 292 20.47 -31.63 -30.14
C LYS A 292 21.33 -32.87 -30.40
N SER A 293 22.30 -33.13 -29.52
CA SER A 293 23.04 -34.39 -29.52
C SER A 293 22.06 -35.54 -29.37
N ALA A 294 22.07 -36.47 -30.34
CA ALA A 294 21.30 -37.70 -30.26
C ALA A 294 21.82 -38.61 -29.14
#